data_AF-A0A2V9LCJ1-F1
#
_entry.id   AF-A0A2V9LCJ1-F1
#
_cell.length_a   1.000
_cell.length_b   1.000
_cell.length_c   1.000
_cell.angle_alpha   90.00
_cell.angle_beta   90.00
_cell.angle_gamma   90.00
#
_symmetry.space_group_name_H-M   'P 1'
#
loop_
_entity.id
_entity.type
_entity.pdbx_description
1 polymer ?
#
loop_
_entity_poly.entity_id
_entity_poly.type
_entity_poly.pdbx_seq_one_letter_code
_entity_poly.pdbx_strand_id
1 'polypeptide(L)' 'MRDTGRRILKEWAAHYNNGRPHSSLGPGIPEPRAGGRVKRLSGFRIPSDHRVLAESILGGLHHEYRLERVAA' A
#
# COMPACT_ATOMS: atom_id res chain seq x y z
N MET A 1 28.04 9.33 -12.15
CA MET A 1 27.10 8.21 -11.88
C MET A 1 26.85 7.94 -10.37
N ARG A 2 27.14 8.89 -9.46
CA ARG A 2 27.02 8.67 -7.99
C ARG A 2 25.87 9.44 -7.30
N ASP A 3 25.19 10.36 -8.00
CA ASP A 3 24.15 11.21 -7.39
C ASP A 3 22.72 10.66 -7.51
N THR A 4 22.51 9.66 -8.37
CA THR A 4 21.18 9.08 -8.64
C THR A 4 20.60 8.36 -7.43
N GLY A 5 21.42 7.65 -6.66
CA GLY A 5 20.96 6.87 -5.50
C GLY A 5 20.39 7.74 -4.37
N ARG A 6 21.02 8.89 -4.10
CA ARG A 6 20.55 9.83 -3.07
C ARG A 6 19.22 10.46 -3.45
N ARG A 7 19.03 10.77 -4.73
CA ARG A 7 17.77 11.29 -5.26
C ARG A 7 16.64 10.26 -5.15
N ILE A 8 16.89 9.04 -5.59
CA ILE A 8 15.91 7.93 -5.49
C ILE A 8 15.51 7.68 -4.03
N LEU A 9 16.46 7.65 -3.11
CA LEU A 9 16.16 7.42 -1.69
C LEU A 9 15.31 8.53 -1.08
N LYS A 10 15.55 9.79 -1.47
CA LYS A 10 14.77 10.95 -1.00
C LYS A 10 13.34 10.92 -1.55
N GLU A 11 13.17 10.60 -2.83
CA GLU A 11 11.86 10.42 -3.47
C GLU A 11 11.09 9.26 -2.83
N TRP A 12 11.78 8.14 -2.56
CA TRP A 12 11.21 6.98 -1.88
C TRP A 12 10.76 7.31 -0.45
N ALA A 13 11.58 8.01 0.34
CA ALA A 13 11.24 8.36 1.71
C ALA A 13 10.01 9.28 1.79
N ALA A 14 9.91 10.26 0.89
CA ALA A 14 8.75 11.14 0.80
C ALA A 14 7.49 10.37 0.39
N HIS A 15 7.59 9.49 -0.61
CA HIS A 15 6.48 8.63 -1.04
C HIS A 15 6.02 7.70 0.10
N TYR A 16 6.96 7.01 0.76
CA TYR A 16 6.65 6.09 1.86
C TYR A 16 5.95 6.79 3.02
N ASN A 17 6.43 7.96 3.43
CA ASN A 17 5.89 8.67 4.59
C ASN A 17 4.53 9.32 4.32
N ASN A 18 4.24 9.74 3.09
CA ASN A 18 2.99 10.43 2.74
C ASN A 18 1.92 9.52 2.13
N GLY A 19 2.31 8.43 1.49
CA GLY A 19 1.43 7.62 0.65
C GLY A 19 0.54 6.62 1.38
N ARG A 20 0.69 6.45 2.69
CA ARG A 20 -0.13 5.50 3.45
C ARG A 20 -0.62 6.10 4.77
N PRO A 21 -1.95 6.14 5.02
CA PRO A 21 -2.46 6.10 6.38
C PRO A 21 -2.06 4.73 6.94
N HIS A 22 -0.85 4.65 7.49
CA HIS A 22 -0.40 3.46 8.19
C HIS A 22 -1.38 3.26 9.34
N SER A 23 -2.19 2.20 9.24
CA SER A 23 -2.81 1.60 10.41
C SER A 23 -1.65 1.05 11.25
N SER A 24 -1.00 1.94 11.99
CA SER A 24 -0.08 1.55 13.06
C SER A 24 -0.78 0.45 13.86
N LEU A 25 -0.07 -0.62 14.17
CA LEU A 25 -0.58 -1.68 15.05
C LEU A 25 -0.89 -1.17 16.47
N GLY A 26 -0.71 0.14 16.72
CA GLY A 26 -0.58 0.71 18.04
C GLY A 26 0.78 0.32 18.64
N PRO A 27 1.12 0.83 19.83
CA PRO A 27 2.37 0.53 20.51
C PRO A 27 2.48 -0.93 21.02
N GLY A 28 1.46 -1.77 20.81
CA GLY A 28 1.41 -3.14 21.33
C GLY A 28 1.85 -4.18 20.31
N ILE A 29 2.62 -5.17 20.77
CA ILE A 29 2.81 -6.43 20.03
C ILE A 29 1.43 -7.11 19.96
N PRO A 30 0.92 -7.48 18.77
CA PRO A 30 -0.34 -8.21 18.69
C PRO A 30 -0.30 -9.47 19.56
N GLU A 31 -1.22 -9.57 20.51
CA GLU A 31 -1.33 -10.73 21.40
C GLU A 31 -1.41 -12.02 20.54
N PRO A 32 -0.63 -13.09 20.87
CA PRO A 32 -0.77 -14.36 20.18
C PRO A 32 -2.21 -14.84 20.36
N ARG A 33 -2.95 -14.99 19.26
CA ARG A 33 -4.36 -15.42 19.32
C ARG A 33 -4.41 -16.85 19.86
N ALA A 34 -4.67 -17.00 21.16
CA ALA A 34 -4.95 -18.29 21.77
C ALA A 34 -6.29 -18.82 21.23
N GLY A 35 -6.24 -19.76 20.29
CA GLY A 35 -7.37 -20.63 19.90
C GLY A 35 -8.58 -19.97 19.21
N GLY A 36 -8.64 -18.65 19.06
CA GLY A 36 -9.77 -17.96 18.43
C GLY A 36 -9.64 -17.90 16.91
N ARG A 37 -10.72 -18.27 16.18
CA ARG A 37 -10.82 -18.07 14.72
C ARG A 37 -10.44 -16.62 14.40
N VAL A 38 -9.40 -16.43 13.57
CA VAL A 38 -9.07 -15.12 13.02
C VAL A 38 -10.33 -14.61 12.32
N LYS A 39 -10.90 -13.49 12.80
CA LYS A 39 -12.00 -12.82 12.11
C LYS A 39 -11.47 -12.49 10.72
N ARG A 40 -11.90 -13.25 9.72
CA ARG A 40 -11.62 -12.90 8.32
C ARG A 40 -12.16 -11.49 8.16
N LEU A 41 -11.30 -10.55 7.77
CA LEU A 41 -11.72 -9.19 7.49
C LEU A 41 -12.60 -9.25 6.23
N SER A 42 -13.87 -9.60 6.40
CA SER A 42 -14.89 -9.55 5.37
C SER A 42 -15.28 -8.08 5.22
N GLY A 43 -14.83 -7.45 4.13
CA GLY A 43 -15.09 -6.03 3.88
C GLY A 43 -14.21 -5.42 2.78
N PHE A 44 -13.06 -6.01 2.49
CA PHE A 44 -12.15 -5.51 1.46
C PHE A 44 -12.42 -6.14 0.09
N ARG A 45 -13.64 -5.95 -0.44
CA ARG A 45 -13.98 -6.39 -1.81
C ARG A 45 -13.92 -5.18 -2.74
N ILE A 46 -13.25 -5.35 -3.87
CA ILE A 46 -13.28 -4.36 -4.95
C ILE A 46 -14.68 -4.43 -5.60
N PRO A 47 -15.39 -3.30 -5.73
CA PRO A 47 -16.68 -3.28 -6.41
C PRO A 47 -16.58 -3.86 -7.83
N SER A 48 -17.63 -4.52 -8.32
CA SER A 48 -17.61 -5.17 -9.64
C SER A 48 -17.47 -4.19 -10.81
N ASP A 49 -17.84 -2.93 -10.60
CA ASP A 49 -17.70 -1.83 -11.54
C ASP A 49 -16.36 -1.08 -11.38
N HIS A 50 -15.41 -1.60 -10.59
CA HIS A 50 -14.10 -1.01 -10.38
C HIS A 50 -12.98 -1.98 -10.76
N ARG A 51 -11.89 -1.42 -11.30
CA ARG A 51 -10.65 -2.12 -11.56
C ARG A 51 -9.50 -1.49 -10.78
N VAL A 52 -8.49 -2.30 -10.47
CA VAL A 52 -7.22 -1.80 -9.94
C VAL A 52 -6.38 -1.32 -11.11
N LEU A 53 -5.99 -0.05 -11.08
CA LEU A 53 -4.93 0.45 -11.92
C LEU A 53 -3.61 0.48 -11.15
N ALA A 54 -2.54 0.09 -11.82
CA ALA A 54 -1.18 0.19 -11.34
C ALA A 54 -0.42 1.21 -12.20
N GLU A 55 0.11 2.25 -11.56
CA GLU A 55 0.99 3.22 -12.20
C GLU A 55 2.41 2.97 -11.74
N SER A 56 3.32 2.76 -12.70
CA SER A 56 4.72 2.53 -12.38
C SER A 56 5.41 3.83 -12.02
N ILE A 57 6.06 3.86 -10.87
CA ILE A 57 6.83 4.99 -10.37
C ILE A 57 8.27 4.57 -10.12
N LEU A 58 9.16 5.56 -9.92
CA LEU A 58 10.59 5.32 -9.67
C LEU A 58 11.26 4.46 -10.76
N GLY A 59 10.87 4.64 -12.02
CA GLY A 59 11.45 3.92 -13.16
C GLY A 59 11.18 2.41 -13.16
N GLY A 60 10.05 1.95 -12.61
CA GLY A 60 9.72 0.53 -12.55
C GLY A 60 9.86 -0.09 -11.17
N LEU A 61 10.54 0.59 -10.24
CA LEU A 61 10.86 0.01 -8.93
C LEU A 61 9.62 -0.11 -8.02
N HIS A 62 8.62 0.74 -8.20
CA HIS A 62 7.42 0.73 -7.36
C HIS A 62 6.16 1.00 -8.18
N HIS A 63 5.00 0.64 -7.62
CA HIS A 63 3.69 0.90 -8.23
C HIS A 63 2.78 1.62 -7.24
N GLU A 64 2.11 2.67 -7.71
CA GLU A 64 0.95 3.23 -7.04
C GLU A 64 -0.31 2.57 -7.56
N TYR A 65 -1.27 2.32 -6.67
CA TYR A 65 -2.52 1.64 -7.01
C TYR A 65 -3.71 2.54 -6.72
N ARG A 66 -4.64 2.60 -7.68
CA ARG A 66 -5.93 3.28 -7.50
C ARG A 66 -7.07 2.42 -8.00
N LEU A 67 -8.25 2.58 -7.40
CA LEU A 67 -9.47 2.04 -7.96
C LEU A 67 -10.02 3.01 -8.99
N GLU A 68 -10.33 2.50 -10.17
CA GLU A 68 -10.97 3.27 -11.23
C GLU A 68 -12.25 2.56 -11.65
N ARG A 69 -13.31 3.32 -11.87
CA ARG A 69 -14.58 2.78 -12.37
C ARG A 69 -14.40 2.31 -13.82
N VAL A 70 -14.89 1.12 -14.12
CA VAL A 70 -14.92 0.56 -15.47
C VAL A 70 -16.06 1.25 -16.23
N ALA A 71 -15.76 1.84 -17.39
CA ALA A 71 -16.79 2.40 -18.26
C ALA A 71 -17.73 1.29 -18.77
N ALA A 72 -19.02 1.61 -18.90
CA ALA A 72 -20.05 0.69 -19.38
C ALA A 72 -19.89 0.37 -20.86
#